data_AF-A0A2N2E370-F1
#
_entry.id   AF-A0A2N2E370-F1
#
_cell.length_a   1.000
_cell.length_b   1.000
_cell.length_c   1.000
_cell.angle_alpha   90.00
_cell.angle_beta   90.00
_cell.angle_gamma   90.00
#
_symmetry.space_group_name_H-M   'P 1'
#
loop_
_entity.id
_entity.type
_entity.pdbx_description
1 polymer ?
#
loop_
_entity_poly.entity_id
_entity_poly.type
_entity_poly.pdbx_seq_one_letter_code
_entity_poly.pdbx_strand_id
1 'polypeptide(L)'
;SIMDRFMKAPYGFVEDDVEWLVAKLFKNGDISFTVNGGSITMLNKAEEEIIRYITKREYVEKLLTERRINADPIQKKSVRDVMKELFGVSSVNDDDDSMMQSFQSYSKNIINELEKFEIMYNSQMLPGKKTVATGKGLLRDVVQIQSPTEFFKKIHSDRDHFLDFAEDYEPVKAFFAGEQKTIFERALKLMKIYDESKTFIVDEKVEEYVSAVKTILKKDAPYSDIPKLPELLDKFSEAYMHVLSTMEAPILEAIAQAKERVLEVLNAKSYKAEVIERYIHLFNEIHDKATHCNNVAILQNIKVEADALKVRLLNEMAKRDEKVAKEQTPDSGGNPDPKAQPNPKKRKSISIKTVSLTSSWQIETAQDVDKYMATLKDRILKELDDDTIISIEF
;
A
#
# COMPACT_ATOMS: atom_id res chain seq x y z
N SER A 1 -51.72 17.26 -34.21
CA SER A 1 -50.43 17.75 -33.68
C SER A 1 -50.56 19.17 -33.11
N ILE A 2 -49.53 19.72 -32.47
CA ILE A 2 -49.47 21.17 -32.13
C ILE A 2 -49.69 22.02 -33.38
N MET A 3 -49.08 21.60 -34.49
CA MET A 3 -49.22 22.19 -35.81
C MET A 3 -50.70 22.31 -36.25
N ASP A 4 -51.42 21.19 -36.22
CA ASP A 4 -52.84 21.17 -36.65
C ASP A 4 -53.74 22.05 -35.80
N ARG A 5 -53.40 22.23 -34.52
CA ARG A 5 -54.20 23.00 -33.57
C ARG A 5 -54.02 24.50 -33.78
N PHE A 6 -52.80 24.95 -34.03
CA PHE A 6 -52.44 26.37 -34.07
C PHE A 6 -52.45 26.97 -35.48
N MET A 7 -52.36 26.15 -36.53
CA MET A 7 -52.56 26.62 -37.90
C MET A 7 -54.04 26.77 -38.29
N LYS A 8 -54.97 26.15 -37.54
CA LYS A 8 -56.42 26.26 -37.79
C LYS A 8 -57.04 27.41 -36.99
N ALA A 9 -58.25 27.80 -37.39
CA ALA A 9 -59.06 28.76 -36.63
C ALA A 9 -59.27 28.25 -35.18
N PRO A 10 -59.23 29.13 -34.16
CA PRO A 10 -59.23 30.60 -34.23
C PRO A 10 -57.85 31.27 -34.36
N TYR A 11 -56.75 30.50 -34.37
CA TYR A 11 -55.39 31.06 -34.32
C TYR A 11 -54.86 31.44 -35.71
N GLY A 12 -54.88 30.50 -36.65
CA GLY A 12 -54.49 30.75 -38.04
C GLY A 12 -53.01 31.09 -38.27
N PHE A 13 -52.10 30.61 -37.42
CA PHE A 13 -50.66 30.83 -37.59
C PHE A 13 -50.12 30.12 -38.84
N VAL A 14 -49.08 30.70 -39.46
CA VAL A 14 -48.34 30.00 -40.53
C VAL A 14 -47.37 28.99 -39.94
N GLU A 15 -46.82 28.09 -40.79
CA GLU A 15 -45.96 27.00 -40.34
C GLU A 15 -44.75 27.51 -39.54
N ASP A 16 -44.00 28.44 -40.13
CA ASP A 16 -42.82 29.06 -39.52
C ASP A 16 -43.10 29.74 -38.16
N ASP A 17 -44.29 30.33 -37.96
CA ASP A 17 -44.66 30.98 -36.70
C ASP A 17 -44.78 29.96 -35.56
N VAL A 18 -45.43 28.82 -35.85
CA VAL A 18 -45.61 27.75 -34.85
C VAL A 18 -44.27 27.10 -34.53
N GLU A 19 -43.46 26.82 -35.55
CA GLU A 19 -42.11 26.27 -35.37
C GLU A 19 -41.23 27.21 -34.53
N TRP A 20 -41.24 28.52 -34.83
CA TRP A 20 -40.48 29.51 -34.08
C TRP A 20 -40.96 29.64 -32.63
N LEU A 21 -42.28 29.67 -32.40
CA LEU A 21 -42.84 29.74 -31.04
C LEU A 21 -42.49 28.50 -30.22
N VAL A 22 -42.57 27.31 -30.82
CA VAL A 22 -42.17 26.05 -30.17
C VAL A 22 -40.67 26.07 -29.86
N ALA A 23 -39.82 26.48 -30.80
CA ALA A 23 -38.38 26.61 -30.56
C ALA A 23 -38.07 27.63 -29.45
N LYS A 24 -38.77 28.78 -29.43
CA LYS A 24 -38.58 29.83 -28.43
C LYS A 24 -39.03 29.38 -27.05
N LEU A 25 -40.22 28.80 -26.93
CA LEU A 25 -40.73 28.27 -25.66
C LEU A 25 -39.81 27.17 -25.12
N PHE A 26 -39.27 26.31 -26.00
CA PHE A 26 -38.32 25.29 -25.59
C PHE A 26 -37.00 25.91 -25.12
N LYS A 27 -36.45 26.86 -25.87
CA LYS A 27 -35.22 27.57 -25.52
C LYS A 27 -35.35 28.39 -24.22
N ASN A 28 -36.54 28.91 -23.93
CA ASN A 28 -36.83 29.62 -22.71
C ASN A 28 -37.09 28.69 -21.51
N GLY A 29 -37.15 27.37 -21.72
CA GLY A 29 -37.48 26.40 -20.67
C GLY A 29 -38.97 26.34 -20.31
N ASP A 30 -39.87 26.95 -21.08
CA ASP A 30 -41.31 26.95 -20.81
C ASP A 30 -41.99 25.63 -21.17
N ILE A 31 -41.38 24.85 -22.06
CA ILE A 31 -41.86 23.54 -22.50
C ILE A 31 -40.72 22.51 -22.52
N SER A 32 -41.05 21.25 -22.32
CA SER A 32 -40.13 20.11 -22.44
C SER A 32 -40.47 19.26 -23.66
N PHE A 33 -39.45 18.71 -24.29
CA PHE A 33 -39.58 17.79 -25.42
C PHE A 33 -39.28 16.36 -25.02
N THR A 34 -40.07 15.41 -25.56
CA THR A 34 -39.84 13.98 -25.42
C THR A 34 -40.08 13.30 -26.78
N VAL A 35 -39.16 12.41 -27.18
CA VAL A 35 -39.30 11.59 -28.40
C VAL A 35 -39.00 10.14 -28.04
N ASN A 36 -39.90 9.23 -28.39
CA ASN A 36 -39.78 7.79 -28.10
C ASN A 36 -39.51 7.48 -26.61
N GLY A 37 -40.06 8.28 -25.70
CA GLY A 37 -39.86 8.14 -24.25
C GLY A 37 -38.57 8.74 -23.69
N GLY A 38 -37.67 9.26 -24.53
CA GLY A 38 -36.46 9.98 -24.11
C GLY A 38 -36.67 11.48 -24.09
N SER A 39 -36.25 12.15 -23.01
CA SER A 39 -36.26 13.62 -22.93
C SER A 39 -35.25 14.21 -23.91
N ILE A 40 -35.63 15.26 -24.61
CA ILE A 40 -34.78 16.02 -25.52
C ILE A 40 -34.39 17.33 -24.83
N THR A 41 -33.09 17.55 -24.66
CA THR A 41 -32.53 18.75 -24.03
C THR A 41 -31.39 19.28 -24.89
N MET A 42 -30.99 20.53 -24.63
CA MET A 42 -29.79 21.11 -25.25
C MET A 42 -28.49 20.38 -24.83
N LEU A 43 -28.56 19.42 -23.90
CA LEU A 43 -27.41 18.68 -23.38
C LEU A 43 -27.19 17.36 -24.12
N ASN A 44 -28.27 16.72 -24.55
CA ASN A 44 -28.20 15.39 -25.15
C ASN A 44 -28.45 15.39 -26.66
N LYS A 45 -28.77 16.56 -27.24
CA LYS A 45 -29.01 16.74 -28.66
C LYS A 45 -28.31 17.98 -29.19
N ALA A 46 -27.77 17.86 -30.41
CA ALA A 46 -27.19 18.99 -31.12
C ALA A 46 -28.31 19.97 -31.56
N GLU A 47 -27.97 21.25 -31.71
CA GLU A 47 -28.93 22.29 -32.11
C GLU A 47 -29.63 21.92 -33.44
N GLU A 48 -28.89 21.36 -34.41
CA GLU A 48 -29.46 20.93 -35.69
C GLU A 48 -30.46 19.78 -35.52
N GLU A 49 -30.22 18.89 -34.56
CA GLU A 49 -31.11 17.76 -34.28
C GLU A 49 -32.40 18.25 -33.61
N ILE A 50 -32.30 19.22 -32.70
CA ILE A 50 -33.45 19.89 -32.07
C ILE A 50 -34.29 20.63 -33.11
N ILE A 51 -33.65 21.40 -34.00
CA ILE A 51 -34.34 22.06 -35.12
C ILE A 51 -35.06 21.03 -35.99
N ARG A 52 -34.44 19.87 -36.27
CA ARG A 52 -35.08 18.80 -37.04
C ARG A 52 -36.29 18.21 -36.32
N TYR A 53 -36.27 18.04 -35.00
CA TYR A 53 -37.43 17.56 -34.26
C TYR A 53 -38.63 18.51 -34.37
N ILE A 54 -38.37 19.82 -34.45
CA ILE A 54 -39.40 20.86 -34.54
C ILE A 54 -39.93 21.02 -35.97
N THR A 55 -39.08 20.86 -37.00
CA THR A 55 -39.38 21.27 -38.39
C THR A 55 -39.62 20.11 -39.37
N LYS A 56 -39.12 18.90 -39.09
CA LYS A 56 -39.25 17.76 -40.02
C LYS A 56 -40.49 16.94 -39.70
N ARG A 57 -41.40 16.82 -40.67
CA ARG A 57 -42.66 16.07 -40.57
C ARG A 57 -42.52 14.67 -39.95
N GLU A 58 -41.44 13.95 -40.24
CA GLU A 58 -41.17 12.61 -39.69
C GLU A 58 -41.02 12.56 -38.16
N TYR A 59 -40.67 13.70 -37.54
CA TYR A 59 -40.47 13.86 -36.11
C TYR A 59 -41.56 14.68 -35.42
N VAL A 60 -42.13 15.67 -36.10
CA VAL A 60 -43.16 16.56 -35.54
C VAL A 60 -44.37 15.78 -34.99
N GLU A 61 -44.75 14.69 -35.65
CA GLU A 61 -45.86 13.84 -35.16
C GLU A 61 -45.51 13.01 -33.92
N LYS A 62 -44.21 12.77 -33.68
CA LYS A 62 -43.69 11.97 -32.56
C LYS A 62 -43.17 12.82 -31.40
N LEU A 63 -43.00 14.12 -31.61
CA LEU A 63 -42.51 15.07 -30.63
C LEU A 63 -43.64 15.36 -29.62
N LEU A 64 -43.47 14.84 -28.41
CA LEU A 64 -44.32 15.18 -27.29
C LEU A 64 -43.80 16.48 -26.67
N THR A 65 -44.71 17.44 -26.52
CA THR A 65 -44.43 18.75 -25.95
C THR A 65 -45.34 18.99 -24.77
N GLU A 66 -44.74 19.23 -23.61
CA GLU A 66 -45.46 19.47 -22.36
C GLU A 66 -45.02 20.80 -21.76
N ARG A 67 -45.91 21.47 -21.04
CA ARG A 67 -45.54 22.67 -20.28
C ARG A 67 -44.59 22.25 -19.16
N ARG A 68 -43.41 22.87 -19.12
CA ARG A 68 -42.42 22.59 -18.09
C ARG A 68 -42.80 23.29 -16.78
N ILE A 69 -42.61 22.58 -15.68
CA ILE A 69 -42.69 23.15 -14.34
C ILE A 69 -41.26 23.58 -13.99
N ASN A 70 -41.03 24.89 -14.04
CA ASN A 70 -39.74 25.47 -13.66
C ASN A 70 -39.48 25.24 -12.17
N ALA A 71 -38.20 25.10 -11.82
CA ALA A 71 -37.80 24.97 -10.43
C ALA A 71 -38.25 26.19 -9.62
N ASP A 72 -38.78 25.95 -8.43
CA ASP A 72 -39.18 27.04 -7.56
C ASP A 72 -37.94 27.80 -7.03
N PRO A 73 -38.09 29.05 -6.56
CA PRO A 73 -36.97 29.84 -6.07
C PRO A 73 -36.17 29.20 -4.92
N ILE A 74 -36.80 28.33 -4.13
CA ILE A 74 -36.17 27.64 -3.00
C ILE A 74 -35.26 26.54 -3.53
N GLN A 75 -35.72 25.74 -4.50
CA GLN A 75 -34.90 24.72 -5.16
C GLN A 75 -33.70 25.33 -5.88
N LYS A 76 -33.90 26.44 -6.61
CA LYS A 76 -32.80 27.19 -7.23
C LYS A 76 -31.79 27.70 -6.20
N LYS A 77 -32.27 28.17 -5.05
CA LYS A 77 -31.41 28.58 -3.94
C LYS A 77 -30.59 27.39 -3.41
N SER A 78 -31.19 26.21 -3.22
CA SER A 78 -30.46 25.02 -2.79
C SER A 78 -29.34 24.64 -3.74
N VAL A 79 -29.58 24.70 -5.06
CA VAL A 79 -28.52 24.47 -6.05
C VAL A 79 -27.41 25.51 -5.92
N ARG A 80 -27.74 26.80 -5.81
CA ARG A 80 -26.74 27.87 -5.63
C ARG A 80 -25.92 27.70 -4.35
N ASP A 81 -26.56 27.34 -3.25
CA ASP A 81 -25.87 27.07 -1.98
C ASP A 81 -24.84 25.94 -2.14
N VAL A 82 -25.26 24.81 -2.73
CA VAL A 82 -24.35 23.67 -2.97
C VAL A 82 -23.24 24.04 -3.95
N MET A 83 -23.55 24.77 -5.03
CA MET A 83 -22.52 25.22 -5.98
C MET A 83 -21.47 26.10 -5.33
N LYS A 84 -21.88 26.95 -4.40
CA LYS A 84 -20.98 27.83 -3.65
C LYS A 84 -20.10 27.03 -2.69
N GLU A 85 -20.69 26.18 -1.85
CA GLU A 85 -19.93 25.49 -0.79
C GLU A 85 -19.08 24.33 -1.34
N LEU A 86 -19.60 23.54 -2.30
CA LEU A 86 -18.89 22.37 -2.82
C LEU A 86 -17.92 22.70 -3.98
N PHE A 87 -18.29 23.64 -4.85
CA PHE A 87 -17.49 23.97 -6.04
C PHE A 87 -16.80 25.34 -5.96
N GLY A 88 -17.10 26.16 -4.95
CA GLY A 88 -16.56 27.52 -4.85
C GLY A 88 -17.14 28.50 -5.87
N VAL A 89 -18.29 28.19 -6.50
CA VAL A 89 -18.87 28.97 -7.60
C VAL A 89 -20.05 29.81 -7.13
N SER A 90 -19.91 31.13 -7.17
CA SER A 90 -20.95 32.08 -6.69
C SER A 90 -21.76 32.75 -7.81
N SER A 91 -21.28 32.73 -9.05
CA SER A 91 -21.98 33.30 -10.21
C SER A 91 -22.59 32.18 -11.05
N VAL A 92 -23.92 32.06 -11.02
CA VAL A 92 -24.64 31.04 -11.81
C VAL A 92 -25.70 31.74 -12.64
N ASN A 93 -25.76 31.44 -13.95
CA ASN A 93 -26.88 31.84 -14.80
C ASN A 93 -28.20 31.33 -14.19
N ASP A 94 -29.26 32.16 -14.21
CA ASP A 94 -30.58 31.79 -13.64
C ASP A 94 -31.40 30.82 -14.54
N ASP A 95 -30.84 30.43 -15.68
CA ASP A 95 -31.38 29.42 -16.58
C ASP A 95 -31.20 28.00 -16.03
N ASP A 96 -32.32 27.27 -15.93
CA ASP A 96 -32.40 25.95 -15.28
C ASP A 96 -31.45 24.93 -15.92
N ASP A 97 -31.41 24.89 -17.25
CA ASP A 97 -30.57 23.96 -18.00
C ASP A 97 -29.08 24.30 -17.84
N SER A 98 -28.74 25.58 -17.88
CA SER A 98 -27.38 26.08 -17.64
C SER A 98 -26.89 25.77 -16.23
N MET A 99 -27.76 25.92 -15.21
CA MET A 99 -27.45 25.57 -13.82
C MET A 99 -27.12 24.07 -13.70
N MET A 100 -27.99 23.22 -14.25
CA MET A 100 -27.81 21.77 -14.24
C MET A 100 -26.51 21.36 -14.95
N GLN A 101 -26.27 21.88 -16.16
CA GLN A 101 -25.06 21.57 -16.94
C GLN A 101 -23.78 21.94 -16.20
N SER A 102 -23.76 23.14 -15.61
CA SER A 102 -22.61 23.63 -14.85
C SER A 102 -22.36 22.72 -13.64
N PHE A 103 -23.41 22.43 -12.86
CA PHE A 103 -23.33 21.55 -11.71
C PHE A 103 -22.79 20.16 -12.08
N GLN A 104 -23.33 19.55 -13.14
CA GLN A 104 -22.89 18.23 -13.60
C GLN A 104 -21.44 18.25 -14.10
N SER A 105 -21.01 19.33 -14.74
CA SER A 105 -19.62 19.49 -15.19
C SER A 105 -18.65 19.59 -14.02
N TYR A 106 -18.97 20.39 -13.00
CA TYR A 106 -18.17 20.46 -11.76
C TYR A 106 -18.18 19.12 -11.01
N SER A 107 -19.33 18.44 -10.96
CA SER A 107 -19.46 17.11 -10.36
C SER A 107 -18.55 16.09 -11.03
N LYS A 108 -18.48 16.07 -12.37
CA LYS A 108 -17.56 15.19 -13.12
C LYS A 108 -16.09 15.47 -12.78
N ASN A 109 -15.72 16.73 -12.61
CA ASN A 109 -14.35 17.09 -12.22
C ASN A 109 -13.99 16.54 -10.83
N ILE A 110 -14.86 16.72 -9.84
CA ILE A 110 -14.64 16.15 -8.49
C ILE A 110 -14.64 14.62 -8.55
N ILE A 111 -15.57 13.98 -9.29
CA ILE A 111 -15.55 12.51 -9.46
C ILE A 111 -14.19 12.03 -9.98
N ASN A 112 -13.61 12.70 -10.98
CA ASN A 112 -12.29 12.36 -11.51
C ASN A 112 -11.17 12.54 -10.46
N GLU A 113 -11.26 13.53 -9.57
CA GLU A 113 -10.33 13.70 -8.44
C GLU A 113 -10.48 12.56 -7.43
N LEU A 114 -11.71 12.24 -7.03
CA LEU A 114 -12.01 11.15 -6.10
C LEU A 114 -11.54 9.79 -6.62
N GLU A 115 -11.67 9.53 -7.92
CA GLU A 115 -11.16 8.31 -8.55
C GLU A 115 -9.62 8.21 -8.50
N LYS A 116 -8.90 9.34 -8.58
CA LYS A 116 -7.45 9.34 -8.37
C LYS A 116 -7.10 8.96 -6.93
N PHE A 117 -7.86 9.44 -5.95
CA PHE A 117 -7.65 9.08 -4.55
C PHE A 117 -7.92 7.60 -4.29
N GLU A 118 -8.95 7.02 -4.91
CA GLU A 118 -9.23 5.58 -4.83
C GLU A 118 -8.08 4.71 -5.31
N ILE A 119 -7.40 5.10 -6.39
CA ILE A 119 -6.22 4.38 -6.88
C ILE A 119 -5.11 4.39 -5.81
N MET A 120 -4.92 5.52 -5.12
CA MET A 120 -3.90 5.63 -4.06
C MET A 120 -4.23 4.74 -2.84
N TYR A 121 -5.52 4.57 -2.50
CA TYR A 121 -5.91 3.67 -1.40
C TYR A 121 -5.60 2.19 -1.65
N ASN A 122 -5.34 1.78 -2.90
CA ASN A 122 -5.00 0.39 -3.20
C ASN A 122 -3.59 -0.01 -2.72
N SER A 123 -2.69 0.95 -2.59
CA SER A 123 -1.30 0.70 -2.16
C SER A 123 -1.09 0.96 -0.68
N GLN A 124 -1.86 1.86 -0.07
CA GLN A 124 -1.64 2.34 1.30
C GLN A 124 -2.95 2.69 2.02
N MET A 125 -2.95 2.51 3.34
CA MET A 125 -4.07 2.87 4.21
C MET A 125 -4.03 4.37 4.55
N LEU A 126 -4.60 5.20 3.66
CA LEU A 126 -4.69 6.65 3.82
C LEU A 126 -6.09 7.07 4.37
N PRO A 127 -6.24 8.21 5.04
CA PRO A 127 -7.51 8.68 5.59
C PRO A 127 -8.50 9.17 4.51
N GLY A 128 -9.78 9.31 4.87
CA GLY A 128 -10.81 9.90 3.99
C GLY A 128 -11.53 8.93 3.04
N LYS A 129 -11.22 7.62 3.08
CA LYS A 129 -11.78 6.63 2.13
C LYS A 129 -13.32 6.61 2.12
N LYS A 130 -13.95 6.76 3.28
CA LYS A 130 -15.42 6.81 3.40
C LYS A 130 -15.99 8.06 2.73
N THR A 131 -15.43 9.24 3.02
CA THR A 131 -15.81 10.52 2.40
C THR A 131 -15.69 10.46 0.87
N VAL A 132 -14.59 9.89 0.36
CA VAL A 132 -14.37 9.71 -1.08
C VAL A 132 -15.46 8.83 -1.71
N ALA A 133 -15.77 7.69 -1.10
CA ALA A 133 -16.79 6.77 -1.61
C ALA A 133 -18.20 7.39 -1.59
N THR A 134 -18.59 8.02 -0.47
CA THR A 134 -19.88 8.68 -0.31
C THR A 134 -20.04 9.84 -1.29
N GLY A 135 -19.06 10.73 -1.38
CA GLY A 135 -19.07 11.86 -2.31
C GLY A 135 -19.17 11.43 -3.77
N LYS A 136 -18.42 10.38 -4.15
CA LYS A 136 -18.47 9.86 -5.52
C LYS A 136 -19.85 9.29 -5.87
N GLY A 137 -20.49 8.58 -4.95
CA GLY A 137 -21.87 8.10 -5.12
C GLY A 137 -22.84 9.27 -5.31
N LEU A 138 -22.81 10.24 -4.40
CA LEU A 138 -23.69 11.41 -4.41
C LEU A 138 -23.59 12.21 -5.73
N LEU A 139 -22.37 12.44 -6.21
CA LEU A 139 -22.14 13.17 -7.46
C LEU A 139 -22.52 12.37 -8.71
N ARG A 140 -22.29 11.05 -8.72
CA ARG A 140 -22.66 10.19 -9.85
C ARG A 140 -24.17 10.14 -10.06
N ASP A 141 -24.94 10.06 -8.97
CA ASP A 141 -26.40 10.09 -9.04
C ASP A 141 -26.90 11.34 -9.77
N VAL A 142 -26.30 12.51 -9.49
CA VAL A 142 -26.67 13.77 -10.14
C VAL A 142 -26.26 13.84 -11.61
N VAL A 143 -25.08 13.32 -11.94
CA VAL A 143 -24.55 13.35 -13.32
C VAL A 143 -25.42 12.54 -14.29
N GLN A 144 -26.17 11.55 -13.82
CA GLN A 144 -27.06 10.75 -14.67
C GLN A 144 -28.41 11.42 -14.96
N ILE A 145 -28.79 12.45 -14.19
CA ILE A 145 -30.10 13.10 -14.33
C ILE A 145 -30.16 13.88 -15.65
N GLN A 146 -31.18 13.59 -16.46
CA GLN A 146 -31.38 14.27 -17.75
C GLN A 146 -32.44 15.38 -17.69
N SER A 147 -33.36 15.30 -16.71
CA SER A 147 -34.45 16.26 -16.54
C SER A 147 -34.06 17.35 -15.54
N PRO A 148 -34.10 18.64 -15.92
CA PRO A 148 -33.85 19.73 -14.99
C PRO A 148 -34.79 19.71 -13.78
N THR A 149 -36.08 19.43 -13.97
CA THR A 149 -37.04 19.36 -12.85
C THR A 149 -36.66 18.27 -11.83
N GLU A 150 -36.22 17.11 -12.31
CA GLU A 150 -35.72 16.04 -11.44
C GLU A 150 -34.43 16.45 -10.73
N PHE A 151 -33.51 17.11 -11.44
CA PHE A 151 -32.26 17.61 -10.91
C PHE A 151 -32.48 18.58 -9.75
N PHE A 152 -33.29 19.62 -9.94
CA PHE A 152 -33.58 20.61 -8.89
C PHE A 152 -34.24 19.97 -7.67
N LYS A 153 -35.17 19.02 -7.88
CA LYS A 153 -35.80 18.28 -6.78
C LYS A 153 -34.80 17.41 -6.02
N LYS A 154 -33.90 16.72 -6.74
CA LYS A 154 -32.86 15.87 -6.14
C LYS A 154 -31.88 16.69 -5.31
N ILE A 155 -31.33 17.78 -5.87
CA ILE A 155 -30.38 18.64 -5.14
C ILE A 155 -31.04 19.29 -3.92
N HIS A 156 -32.31 19.71 -4.04
CA HIS A 156 -33.04 20.26 -2.90
C HIS A 156 -33.27 19.22 -1.80
N SER A 157 -33.68 18.00 -2.17
CA SER A 157 -33.92 16.89 -1.23
C SER A 157 -32.63 16.47 -0.51
N ASP A 158 -31.52 16.41 -1.24
CA ASP A 158 -30.25 15.90 -0.72
C ASP A 158 -29.28 17.02 -0.31
N ARG A 159 -29.78 18.26 -0.20
CA ARG A 159 -28.98 19.47 0.03
C ARG A 159 -28.00 19.29 1.19
N ASP A 160 -28.48 18.83 2.34
CA ASP A 160 -27.66 18.72 3.53
C ASP A 160 -26.56 17.66 3.35
N HIS A 161 -26.84 16.55 2.64
CA HIS A 161 -25.81 15.58 2.28
C HIS A 161 -24.70 16.16 1.39
N PHE A 162 -25.03 17.09 0.48
CA PHE A 162 -24.02 17.80 -0.32
C PHE A 162 -23.19 18.76 0.53
N LEU A 163 -23.81 19.44 1.49
CA LEU A 163 -23.10 20.37 2.38
C LEU A 163 -22.20 19.63 3.35
N ASP A 164 -22.69 18.55 3.97
CA ASP A 164 -21.89 17.64 4.80
C ASP A 164 -20.69 17.09 4.01
N PHE A 165 -20.93 16.67 2.76
CA PHE A 165 -19.84 16.24 1.88
C PHE A 165 -18.84 17.35 1.59
N ALA A 166 -19.29 18.60 1.34
CA ALA A 166 -18.39 19.73 1.10
C ALA A 166 -17.47 19.97 2.31
N GLU A 167 -18.02 19.93 3.52
CA GLU A 167 -17.26 20.09 4.77
C GLU A 167 -16.25 18.95 4.99
N ASP A 168 -16.68 17.70 4.79
CA ASP A 168 -15.81 16.52 4.95
C ASP A 168 -14.75 16.41 3.83
N TYR A 169 -15.06 16.86 2.62
CA TYR A 169 -14.19 16.74 1.46
C TYR A 169 -13.00 17.69 1.52
N GLU A 170 -13.19 18.91 2.02
CA GLU A 170 -12.14 19.94 2.04
C GLU A 170 -10.83 19.47 2.73
N PRO A 171 -10.86 18.88 3.95
CA PRO A 171 -9.63 18.38 4.56
C PRO A 171 -9.06 17.15 3.82
N VAL A 172 -9.88 16.31 3.19
CA VAL A 172 -9.43 15.20 2.35
C VAL A 172 -8.66 15.73 1.15
N LYS A 173 -9.24 16.71 0.44
CA LYS A 173 -8.65 17.35 -0.72
C LYS A 173 -7.32 18.03 -0.36
N ALA A 174 -7.29 18.78 0.74
CA ALA A 174 -6.10 19.43 1.25
C ALA A 174 -5.00 18.42 1.62
N PHE A 175 -5.37 17.30 2.23
CA PHE A 175 -4.43 16.21 2.55
C PHE A 175 -3.75 15.66 1.30
N PHE A 176 -4.51 15.31 0.27
CA PHE A 176 -3.95 14.74 -0.97
C PHE A 176 -3.15 15.75 -1.81
N ALA A 177 -3.47 17.04 -1.72
CA ALA A 177 -2.77 18.11 -2.43
C ALA A 177 -1.53 18.64 -1.68
N GLY A 178 -1.42 18.40 -0.37
CA GLY A 178 -0.43 19.01 0.51
C GLY A 178 0.63 18.07 1.07
N GLU A 179 1.50 18.63 1.90
CA GLU A 179 2.61 17.91 2.56
C GLU A 179 2.15 16.88 3.59
N GLN A 180 0.92 17.03 4.12
CA GLN A 180 0.35 16.11 5.10
C GLN A 180 0.35 14.66 4.61
N LYS A 181 0.12 14.43 3.31
CA LYS A 181 0.23 13.09 2.71
C LYS A 181 1.63 12.52 2.89
N THR A 182 2.68 13.25 2.52
CA THR A 182 4.07 12.79 2.64
C THR A 182 4.44 12.49 4.09
N ILE A 183 4.00 13.31 5.04
CA ILE A 183 4.21 13.07 6.48
C ILE A 183 3.53 11.77 6.93
N PHE A 184 2.28 11.56 6.53
CA PHE A 184 1.52 10.36 6.89
C PHE A 184 2.12 9.09 6.27
N GLU A 185 2.56 9.16 5.02
CA GLU A 185 3.25 8.05 4.34
C GLU A 185 4.58 7.69 5.00
N ARG A 186 5.36 8.70 5.44
CA ARG A 186 6.58 8.48 6.23
C ARG A 186 6.25 7.75 7.53
N ALA A 187 5.19 8.16 8.23
CA ALA A 187 4.74 7.49 9.45
C ALA A 187 4.38 6.01 9.19
N LEU A 188 3.59 5.72 8.15
CA LEU A 188 3.25 4.34 7.76
C LEU A 188 4.49 3.49 7.49
N LYS A 189 5.49 4.04 6.77
CA LYS A 189 6.74 3.33 6.47
C LYS A 189 7.53 3.00 7.74
N LEU A 190 7.70 3.95 8.65
CA LEU A 190 8.42 3.74 9.90
C LEU A 190 7.69 2.75 10.83
N MET A 191 6.38 2.85 10.92
CA MET A 191 5.57 1.90 11.70
C MET A 191 5.64 0.47 11.12
N LYS A 192 5.75 0.32 9.79
CA LYS A 192 5.98 -0.98 9.16
C LYS A 192 7.32 -1.60 9.57
N ILE A 193 8.41 -0.82 9.56
CA ILE A 193 9.73 -1.27 10.01
C ILE A 193 9.69 -1.73 11.47
N TYR A 194 9.02 -0.96 12.33
CA TYR A 194 8.80 -1.37 13.71
C TYR A 194 7.96 -2.65 13.80
N ASP A 195 6.85 -2.76 13.07
CA ASP A 195 5.97 -3.92 13.16
C ASP A 195 6.64 -5.23 12.70
N GLU A 196 7.58 -5.16 11.76
CA GLU A 196 8.42 -6.28 11.33
C GLU A 196 9.44 -6.71 12.41
N SER A 197 9.79 -5.82 13.34
CA SER A 197 10.86 -6.00 14.31
C SER A 197 10.45 -6.00 15.79
N LYS A 198 9.20 -5.64 16.09
CA LYS A 198 8.67 -5.39 17.44
C LYS A 198 8.93 -6.52 18.44
N THR A 199 8.97 -7.78 18.01
CA THR A 199 9.21 -8.95 18.88
C THR A 199 10.60 -8.91 19.53
N PHE A 200 11.55 -8.22 18.91
CA PHE A 200 12.93 -8.10 19.39
C PHE A 200 13.19 -6.80 20.16
N ILE A 201 12.26 -5.85 20.12
CA ILE A 201 12.42 -4.53 20.71
C ILE A 201 11.71 -4.52 22.06
N VAL A 202 12.48 -4.36 23.13
CA VAL A 202 11.98 -4.18 24.50
C VAL A 202 12.49 -2.84 24.99
N ASP A 203 11.81 -1.76 24.59
CA ASP A 203 12.14 -0.39 24.96
C ASP A 203 10.87 0.44 25.13
N GLU A 204 10.62 0.89 26.36
CA GLU A 204 9.39 1.59 26.74
C GLU A 204 9.20 2.90 25.95
N LYS A 205 10.28 3.63 25.64
CA LYS A 205 10.18 4.90 24.90
C LYS A 205 9.81 4.66 23.45
N VAL A 206 10.40 3.64 22.82
CA VAL A 206 10.03 3.25 21.45
C VAL A 206 8.55 2.87 21.40
N GLU A 207 8.09 2.05 22.35
CA GLU A 207 6.69 1.62 22.42
C GLU A 207 5.72 2.79 22.66
N GLU A 208 6.08 3.74 23.53
CA GLU A 208 5.32 4.97 23.78
C GLU A 208 5.12 5.79 22.49
N TYR A 209 6.21 6.09 21.77
CA TYR A 209 6.12 6.87 20.54
C TYR A 209 5.37 6.13 19.43
N VAL A 210 5.57 4.82 19.30
CA VAL A 210 4.80 3.98 18.37
C VAL A 210 3.31 4.06 18.69
N SER A 211 2.94 3.97 19.96
CA SER A 211 1.54 4.06 20.39
C SER A 211 0.92 5.41 20.04
N ALA A 212 1.64 6.52 20.29
CA ALA A 212 1.21 7.86 19.94
C ALA A 212 1.01 8.02 18.42
N VAL A 213 1.97 7.58 17.61
CA VAL A 213 1.88 7.62 16.13
C VAL A 213 0.70 6.78 15.65
N LYS A 214 0.57 5.53 16.10
CA LYS A 214 -0.52 4.62 15.69
C LYS A 214 -1.89 5.13 16.11
N THR A 215 -1.99 5.87 17.21
CA THR A 215 -3.25 6.52 17.63
C THR A 215 -3.71 7.54 16.59
N ILE A 216 -2.79 8.33 16.02
CA ILE A 216 -3.11 9.28 14.95
C ILE A 216 -3.46 8.53 13.65
N LEU A 217 -2.65 7.54 13.26
CA LEU A 217 -2.86 6.79 12.01
C LEU A 217 -4.18 6.02 11.95
N LYS A 218 -4.79 5.71 13.10
CA LYS A 218 -6.07 4.98 13.21
C LYS A 218 -7.31 5.87 13.22
N LYS A 219 -7.17 7.20 13.30
CA LYS A 219 -8.32 8.10 13.26
C LYS A 219 -8.91 8.15 11.85
N ASP A 220 -10.23 8.23 11.76
CA ASP A 220 -10.92 8.39 10.48
C ASP A 220 -10.61 9.75 9.82
N ALA A 221 -10.47 10.80 10.63
CA ALA A 221 -10.13 12.17 10.21
C ALA A 221 -8.93 12.73 11.02
N PRO A 222 -7.69 12.33 10.70
CA PRO A 222 -6.48 12.68 11.46
C PRO A 222 -5.91 14.08 11.14
N TYR A 223 -6.53 14.86 10.24
CA TYR A 223 -5.92 16.02 9.56
C TYR A 223 -5.35 17.10 10.50
N SER A 224 -5.98 17.32 11.65
CA SER A 224 -5.50 18.27 12.67
C SER A 224 -4.35 17.73 13.53
N ASP A 225 -4.16 16.41 13.57
CA ASP A 225 -3.10 15.75 14.33
C ASP A 225 -1.88 15.40 13.47
N ILE A 226 -2.02 15.32 12.15
CA ILE A 226 -0.88 15.07 11.23
C ILE A 226 0.29 16.02 11.47
N PRO A 227 0.10 17.34 11.73
CA PRO A 227 1.21 18.24 12.03
C PRO A 227 2.05 17.86 13.27
N LYS A 228 1.54 16.98 14.15
CA LYS A 228 2.27 16.47 15.33
C LYS A 228 3.16 15.27 14.99
N LEU A 229 2.91 14.60 13.86
CA LEU A 229 3.67 13.41 13.46
C LEU A 229 5.17 13.69 13.27
N PRO A 230 5.64 14.78 12.65
CA PRO A 230 7.07 14.99 12.43
C PRO A 230 7.91 14.87 13.71
N GLU A 231 7.51 15.57 14.78
CA GLU A 231 8.19 15.51 16.07
C GLU A 231 8.15 14.11 16.70
N LEU A 232 6.99 13.44 16.64
CA LEU A 232 6.85 12.06 17.13
C LEU A 232 7.71 11.07 16.35
N LEU A 233 7.80 11.23 15.03
CA LEU A 233 8.61 10.38 14.15
C LEU A 233 10.10 10.59 14.36
N ASP A 234 10.53 11.83 14.62
CA ASP A 234 11.94 12.13 14.90
C ASP A 234 12.36 11.53 16.26
N LYS A 235 11.53 11.72 17.31
CA LYS A 235 11.73 11.08 18.62
C LYS A 235 11.72 9.55 18.54
N PHE A 236 10.80 8.98 17.78
CA PHE A 236 10.78 7.54 17.49
C PHE A 236 12.06 7.09 16.79
N SER A 237 12.52 7.82 15.76
CA SER A 237 13.70 7.44 14.98
C SER A 237 14.95 7.46 15.84
N GLU A 238 15.13 8.47 16.69
CA GLU A 238 16.24 8.56 17.64
C GLU A 238 16.24 7.38 18.63
N ALA A 239 15.10 7.11 19.27
CA ALA A 239 14.97 6.01 20.23
C ALA A 239 15.19 4.65 19.56
N TYR A 240 14.61 4.44 18.38
CA TYR A 240 14.77 3.21 17.60
C TYR A 240 16.22 3.00 17.16
N MET A 241 16.91 4.05 16.68
CA MET A 241 18.32 3.98 16.30
C MET A 241 19.22 3.63 17.49
N HIS A 242 18.93 4.16 18.68
CA HIS A 242 19.65 3.79 19.89
C HIS A 242 19.52 2.28 20.20
N VAL A 243 18.29 1.74 20.12
CA VAL A 243 18.05 0.29 20.29
C VAL A 243 18.81 -0.51 19.23
N LEU A 244 18.73 -0.09 17.97
CA LEU A 244 19.39 -0.75 16.85
C LEU A 244 20.91 -0.81 17.05
N SER A 245 21.56 0.30 17.37
CA SER A 245 23.01 0.35 17.63
C SER A 245 23.43 -0.49 18.83
N THR A 246 22.59 -0.55 19.87
CA THR A 246 22.84 -1.42 21.05
C THR A 246 22.81 -2.90 20.65
N MET A 247 21.89 -3.29 19.76
CA MET A 247 21.79 -4.66 19.25
C MET A 247 22.83 -5.00 18.19
N GLU A 248 23.35 -4.01 17.47
CA GLU A 248 24.34 -4.19 16.41
C GLU A 248 25.70 -4.64 16.98
N ALA A 249 26.15 -4.03 18.07
CA ALA A 249 27.46 -4.33 18.68
C ALA A 249 27.70 -5.84 18.93
N PRO A 250 26.82 -6.60 19.62
CA PRO A 250 27.03 -8.03 19.84
C PRO A 250 26.94 -8.87 18.56
N ILE A 251 26.35 -8.33 17.48
CA ILE A 251 26.25 -9.02 16.19
C ILE A 251 27.53 -8.81 15.38
N LEU A 252 28.09 -7.60 15.37
CA LEU A 252 29.41 -7.33 14.82
C LEU A 252 30.48 -8.16 15.53
N GLU A 253 30.40 -8.29 16.85
CA GLU A 253 31.29 -9.15 17.62
C GLU A 253 31.16 -10.62 17.19
N ALA A 254 29.93 -11.13 17.04
CA ALA A 254 29.71 -12.50 16.57
C ALA A 254 30.26 -12.74 15.15
N ILE A 255 30.14 -11.75 14.25
CA ILE A 255 30.73 -11.81 12.90
C ILE A 255 32.27 -11.85 12.99
N ALA A 256 32.86 -11.00 13.84
CA ALA A 256 34.31 -10.96 14.04
C ALA A 256 34.86 -12.27 14.60
N GLN A 257 34.22 -12.84 15.63
CA GLN A 257 34.59 -14.13 16.21
C GLN A 257 34.45 -15.27 15.20
N ALA A 258 33.38 -15.27 14.40
CA ALA A 258 33.19 -16.26 13.33
C ALA A 258 34.28 -16.18 12.26
N LYS A 259 34.68 -14.96 11.86
CA LYS A 259 35.77 -14.71 10.93
C LYS A 259 37.11 -15.17 11.50
N GLU A 260 37.41 -14.79 12.73
CA GLU A 260 38.64 -15.18 13.43
C GLU A 260 38.78 -16.70 13.50
N ARG A 261 37.71 -17.40 13.91
CA ARG A 261 37.67 -18.86 13.97
C ARG A 261 37.95 -19.52 12.62
N VAL A 262 37.38 -19.02 11.53
CA VAL A 262 37.67 -19.54 10.17
C VAL A 262 39.12 -19.29 9.77
N LEU A 263 39.65 -18.11 10.05
CA LEU A 263 41.02 -17.75 9.69
C LEU A 263 42.06 -18.51 10.52
N GLU A 264 41.78 -18.77 11.80
CA GLU A 264 42.60 -19.61 12.67
C GLU A 264 42.80 -21.00 12.05
N VAL A 265 41.71 -21.66 11.62
CA VAL A 265 41.79 -22.97 10.96
C VAL A 265 42.48 -22.88 9.60
N LEU A 266 42.19 -21.83 8.81
CA LEU A 266 42.77 -21.63 7.49
C LEU A 266 44.29 -21.40 7.55
N ASN A 267 44.79 -20.74 8.60
CA ASN A 267 46.20 -20.44 8.77
C ASN A 267 47.11 -21.67 8.83
N ALA A 268 46.57 -22.82 9.25
CA ALA A 268 47.28 -24.09 9.27
C ALA A 268 47.20 -24.88 7.95
N LYS A 269 46.57 -24.34 6.89
CA LYS A 269 46.32 -25.05 5.62
C LYS A 269 47.34 -24.66 4.55
N SER A 270 47.79 -25.65 3.77
CA SER A 270 48.74 -25.46 2.66
C SER A 270 48.17 -24.62 1.51
N TYR A 271 46.85 -24.69 1.28
CA TYR A 271 46.14 -23.98 0.21
C TYR A 271 45.60 -22.59 0.63
N LYS A 272 46.05 -22.05 1.77
CA LYS A 272 45.57 -20.76 2.32
C LYS A 272 45.54 -19.63 1.28
N ALA A 273 46.63 -19.47 0.54
CA ALA A 273 46.81 -18.36 -0.41
C ALA A 273 45.73 -18.34 -1.51
N GLU A 274 45.14 -19.50 -1.84
CA GLU A 274 44.13 -19.61 -2.88
C GLU A 274 42.73 -19.18 -2.44
N VAL A 275 42.42 -19.23 -1.13
CA VAL A 275 41.04 -19.07 -0.64
C VAL A 275 40.85 -17.93 0.36
N ILE A 276 41.94 -17.38 0.91
CA ILE A 276 41.89 -16.36 1.95
C ILE A 276 41.12 -15.10 1.52
N GLU A 277 41.37 -14.59 0.31
CA GLU A 277 40.69 -13.38 -0.19
C GLU A 277 39.19 -13.57 -0.31
N ARG A 278 38.76 -14.71 -0.85
CA ARG A 278 37.34 -15.08 -0.96
C ARG A 278 36.67 -15.17 0.42
N TYR A 279 37.34 -15.77 1.42
CA TYR A 279 36.78 -15.90 2.76
C TYR A 279 36.65 -14.53 3.46
N ILE A 280 37.66 -13.67 3.32
CA ILE A 280 37.62 -12.31 3.84
C ILE A 280 36.46 -11.53 3.19
N HIS A 281 36.30 -11.63 1.87
CA HIS A 281 35.23 -10.96 1.15
C HIS A 281 33.84 -11.37 1.66
N LEU A 282 33.59 -12.68 1.83
CA LEU A 282 32.30 -13.19 2.33
C LEU A 282 31.96 -12.66 3.73
N PHE A 283 32.94 -12.55 4.63
CA PHE A 283 32.72 -11.96 5.94
C PHE A 283 32.54 -10.44 5.90
N ASN A 284 33.22 -9.75 4.98
CA ASN A 284 33.04 -8.31 4.78
C ASN A 284 31.63 -8.01 4.24
N GLU A 285 31.07 -8.83 3.35
CA GLU A 285 29.68 -8.67 2.89
C GLU A 285 28.67 -8.77 4.04
N ILE A 286 28.84 -9.73 4.95
CA ILE A 286 27.98 -9.89 6.14
C ILE A 286 28.17 -8.71 7.10
N HIS A 287 29.41 -8.27 7.31
CA HIS A 287 29.72 -7.11 8.13
C HIS A 287 29.07 -5.83 7.58
N ASP A 288 29.21 -5.56 6.28
CA ASP A 288 28.63 -4.39 5.63
C ASP A 288 27.10 -4.43 5.66
N LYS A 289 26.51 -5.63 5.52
CA LYS A 289 25.07 -5.83 5.70
C LYS A 289 24.61 -5.49 7.12
N ALA A 290 25.41 -5.78 8.15
CA ALA A 290 25.10 -5.45 9.54
C ALA A 290 25.16 -3.93 9.78
N THR A 291 26.24 -3.27 9.33
CA THR A 291 26.49 -1.84 9.58
C THR A 291 25.55 -0.88 8.84
N HIS A 292 24.94 -1.34 7.75
CA HIS A 292 23.95 -0.56 6.99
C HIS A 292 22.50 -1.04 7.25
N CYS A 293 22.30 -1.96 8.20
CA CYS A 293 20.98 -2.46 8.53
C CYS A 293 20.18 -1.41 9.29
N ASN A 294 18.90 -1.22 8.96
CA ASN A 294 17.98 -0.33 9.67
C ASN A 294 16.78 -1.08 10.29
N ASN A 295 16.80 -2.41 10.26
CA ASN A 295 15.71 -3.26 10.72
C ASN A 295 16.25 -4.29 11.71
N VAL A 296 15.76 -4.24 12.95
CA VAL A 296 16.24 -5.12 14.02
C VAL A 296 16.01 -6.61 13.72
N ALA A 297 14.90 -6.99 13.07
CA ALA A 297 14.66 -8.40 12.73
C ALA A 297 15.67 -8.92 11.69
N ILE A 298 15.98 -8.10 10.68
CA ILE A 298 17.03 -8.42 9.70
C ILE A 298 18.38 -8.54 10.41
N LEU A 299 18.69 -7.59 11.29
CA LEU A 299 19.92 -7.58 12.06
C LEU A 299 20.09 -8.87 12.88
N GLN A 300 19.04 -9.33 13.59
CA GLN A 300 19.06 -10.61 14.31
C GLN A 300 19.31 -11.81 13.39
N ASN A 301 18.78 -11.80 12.16
CA ASN A 301 19.04 -12.86 11.20
C ASN A 301 20.50 -12.88 10.71
N ILE A 302 21.15 -11.72 10.61
CA ILE A 302 22.57 -11.62 10.20
C ILE A 302 23.47 -12.42 11.14
N LYS A 303 23.18 -12.45 12.44
CA LYS A 303 23.92 -13.29 13.41
C LYS A 303 23.85 -14.77 13.04
N VAL A 304 22.69 -15.24 12.57
CA VAL A 304 22.49 -16.62 12.12
C VAL A 304 23.23 -16.88 10.81
N GLU A 305 23.21 -15.92 9.88
CA GLU A 305 23.96 -16.00 8.62
C GLU A 305 25.47 -16.12 8.86
N ALA A 306 26.02 -15.37 9.82
CA ALA A 306 27.43 -15.43 10.19
C ALA A 306 27.83 -16.81 10.74
N ASP A 307 27.02 -17.41 11.62
CA ASP A 307 27.26 -18.76 12.15
C ASP A 307 27.17 -19.82 11.05
N ALA A 308 26.17 -19.71 10.17
CA ALA A 308 26.03 -20.61 9.02
C ALA A 308 27.21 -20.49 8.06
N LEU A 309 27.70 -19.28 7.79
CA LEU A 309 28.89 -19.04 6.97
C LEU A 309 30.12 -19.69 7.60
N LYS A 310 30.37 -19.49 8.89
CA LYS A 310 31.46 -20.12 9.65
C LYS A 310 31.46 -21.63 9.45
N VAL A 311 30.34 -22.29 9.76
CA VAL A 311 30.19 -23.75 9.64
C VAL A 311 30.39 -24.22 8.19
N ARG A 312 29.86 -23.49 7.20
CA ARG A 312 30.03 -23.80 5.77
C ARG A 312 31.50 -23.78 5.36
N LEU A 313 32.24 -22.73 5.72
CA LEU A 313 33.65 -22.59 5.34
C LEU A 313 34.55 -23.60 6.05
N LEU A 314 34.27 -23.94 7.31
CA LEU A 314 34.96 -25.01 8.03
C LEU A 314 34.77 -26.37 7.35
N ASN A 315 33.53 -26.68 6.94
CA ASN A 315 33.23 -27.90 6.19
C ASN A 315 33.82 -27.91 4.78
N GLU A 316 33.92 -26.76 4.12
CA GLU A 316 34.62 -26.63 2.84
C GLU A 316 36.11 -26.97 2.99
N MET A 317 36.77 -26.46 4.03
CA MET A 317 38.16 -26.79 4.33
C MET A 317 38.33 -28.27 4.65
N ALA A 318 37.44 -28.87 5.46
CA ALA A 318 37.48 -30.29 5.76
C ALA A 318 37.42 -31.17 4.50
N LYS A 319 36.50 -30.85 3.57
CA LYS A 319 36.40 -31.55 2.28
C LYS A 319 37.65 -31.39 1.42
N ARG A 320 38.30 -30.23 1.50
CA ARG A 320 39.52 -29.96 0.74
C ARG A 320 40.73 -30.68 1.35
N ASP A 321 40.82 -30.74 2.67
CA ASP A 321 41.82 -31.54 3.39
C ASP A 321 41.72 -33.03 3.02
N GLU A 322 40.50 -33.57 2.91
CA GLU A 322 40.28 -34.96 2.46
C GLU A 322 40.79 -35.22 1.04
N LYS A 323 40.65 -34.25 0.13
CA LYS A 323 41.17 -34.35 -1.24
C LYS A 323 42.69 -34.31 -1.25
N VAL A 324 43.29 -33.35 -0.55
CA VAL A 324 44.75 -33.21 -0.45
C VAL A 324 45.37 -34.46 0.19
N ALA A 325 44.74 -35.04 1.22
CA ALA A 325 45.22 -36.27 1.85
C ALA A 325 45.18 -37.48 0.89
N LYS A 326 44.16 -37.59 0.04
CA LYS A 326 44.05 -38.64 -0.99
C LYS A 326 45.04 -38.48 -2.13
N GLU A 327 45.36 -37.23 -2.51
CA GLU A 327 46.36 -36.93 -3.54
C GLU A 327 47.80 -37.17 -3.04
N GLN A 328 48.03 -37.13 -1.73
CA GLN A 328 49.33 -37.36 -1.08
C GLN A 328 49.60 -38.83 -0.72
N THR A 329 48.62 -39.74 -0.81
CA THR A 329 48.86 -41.19 -0.72
C THR A 329 49.39 -41.72 -2.06
N PRO A 330 50.68 -42.08 -2.19
CA PRO A 330 51.20 -42.60 -3.44
C PRO A 330 50.62 -43.99 -3.70
N ASP A 331 50.21 -44.22 -4.95
CA ASP A 331 49.90 -45.54 -5.49
C ASP A 331 51.19 -46.38 -5.44
N SER A 332 51.42 -47.03 -4.29
CA SER A 332 52.61 -47.85 -4.07
C SER A 332 52.39 -49.17 -4.79
N GLY A 333 52.72 -49.19 -6.08
CA GLY A 333 52.98 -50.41 -6.80
C GLY A 333 54.19 -51.12 -6.19
N GLY A 334 53.97 -52.23 -5.50
CA GLY A 334 55.04 -53.17 -5.13
C GLY A 334 54.87 -53.93 -3.80
N ASN A 335 54.14 -55.05 -3.85
CA ASN A 335 54.12 -56.21 -2.94
C ASN A 335 53.39 -56.17 -1.57
N PRO A 336 52.83 -57.32 -1.12
CA PRO A 336 51.71 -57.37 -0.19
C PRO A 336 52.11 -57.70 1.24
N ASP A 337 51.76 -56.81 2.17
CA ASP A 337 51.49 -57.17 3.56
C ASP A 337 50.40 -56.20 4.09
N PRO A 338 49.14 -56.63 4.26
CA PRO A 338 48.03 -55.72 4.52
C PRO A 338 47.93 -55.41 6.02
N LYS A 339 48.80 -54.52 6.53
CA LYS A 339 48.38 -53.68 7.65
C LYS A 339 47.51 -52.58 7.06
N ALA A 340 46.19 -52.77 7.16
CA ALA A 340 45.21 -51.75 6.83
C ALA A 340 45.61 -50.43 7.50
N GLN A 341 46.15 -49.50 6.71
CA GLN A 341 46.28 -48.12 7.16
C GLN A 341 44.85 -47.64 7.47
N PRO A 342 44.58 -47.13 8.69
CA PRO A 342 43.26 -46.63 9.00
C PRO A 342 42.90 -45.56 7.98
N ASN A 343 41.73 -45.72 7.34
CA ASN A 343 41.22 -44.72 6.39
C ASN A 343 41.28 -43.33 7.05
N PRO A 344 41.72 -42.30 6.30
CA PRO A 344 41.78 -40.95 6.85
C PRO A 344 40.38 -40.52 7.29
N LYS A 345 40.24 -40.22 8.60
CA LYS A 345 38.95 -39.86 9.19
C LYS A 345 38.41 -38.58 8.57
N LYS A 346 37.13 -38.59 8.18
CA LYS A 346 36.41 -37.42 7.65
C LYS A 346 36.21 -36.39 8.75
N ARG A 347 36.28 -35.10 8.42
CA ARG A 347 36.05 -34.03 9.41
C ARG A 347 34.74 -33.32 9.09
N LYS A 348 33.89 -33.13 10.11
CA LYS A 348 32.58 -32.46 9.98
C LYS A 348 32.45 -31.42 11.09
N SER A 349 32.11 -30.19 10.74
CA SER A 349 31.77 -29.13 11.70
C SER A 349 30.26 -28.93 11.74
N ILE A 350 29.69 -28.89 12.94
CA ILE A 350 28.26 -28.65 13.19
C ILE A 350 28.09 -27.55 14.25
N SER A 351 26.99 -26.79 14.19
CA SER A 351 26.67 -25.79 15.21
C SER A 351 26.15 -26.46 16.48
N ILE A 352 26.49 -25.96 17.67
CA ILE A 352 25.94 -26.45 18.94
C ILE A 352 24.40 -26.46 18.95
N LYS A 353 23.77 -25.57 18.17
CA LYS A 353 22.31 -25.49 18.02
C LYS A 353 21.71 -26.72 17.36
N THR A 354 22.46 -27.50 16.58
CA THR A 354 21.94 -28.73 15.95
C THR A 354 21.80 -29.87 16.95
N VAL A 355 22.65 -29.88 17.99
CA VAL A 355 22.63 -30.92 19.03
C VAL A 355 21.86 -30.47 20.29
N SER A 356 21.78 -29.17 20.55
CA SER A 356 21.04 -28.58 21.67
C SER A 356 19.73 -27.90 21.23
N LEU A 357 18.73 -28.70 20.82
CA LEU A 357 17.41 -28.22 20.36
C LEU A 357 16.45 -27.78 21.49
N THR A 358 16.81 -27.95 22.76
CA THR A 358 15.90 -27.64 23.88
C THR A 358 15.98 -26.14 24.19
N SER A 359 14.83 -25.46 24.19
CA SER A 359 14.77 -23.99 24.36
C SER A 359 15.12 -23.51 25.77
N SER A 360 15.00 -24.39 26.78
CA SER A 360 15.36 -24.11 28.17
C SER A 360 15.55 -25.40 28.96
N TRP A 361 16.37 -25.34 30.00
CA TRP A 361 16.52 -26.41 30.99
C TRP A 361 15.96 -25.91 32.33
N GLN A 362 15.14 -26.73 32.97
CA GLN A 362 14.66 -26.49 34.33
C GLN A 362 15.30 -27.55 35.21
N ILE A 363 16.17 -27.13 36.12
CA ILE A 363 17.00 -28.04 36.93
C ILE A 363 16.67 -27.78 38.39
N GLU A 364 16.10 -28.79 39.05
CA GLU A 364 15.85 -28.79 40.50
C GLU A 364 16.74 -29.82 41.20
N THR A 365 17.06 -30.92 40.52
CA THR A 365 17.82 -32.04 41.06
C THR A 365 18.99 -32.44 40.17
N ALA A 366 19.95 -33.19 40.71
CA ALA A 366 21.06 -33.75 39.93
C ALA A 366 20.58 -34.70 38.80
N GLN A 367 19.47 -35.41 39.01
CA GLN A 367 18.89 -36.30 37.99
C GLN A 367 18.38 -35.53 36.77
N ASP A 368 17.92 -34.29 36.94
CA ASP A 368 17.51 -33.44 35.82
C ASP A 368 18.70 -33.11 34.92
N VAL A 369 19.87 -32.82 35.52
CA VAL A 369 21.13 -32.61 34.79
C VAL A 369 21.50 -33.85 33.98
N ASP A 370 21.48 -35.02 34.60
CA ASP A 370 21.83 -36.29 33.94
C ASP A 370 20.91 -36.56 32.74
N LYS A 371 19.62 -36.28 32.88
CA LYS A 371 18.63 -36.43 31.81
C LYS A 371 18.91 -35.49 30.63
N TYR A 372 19.26 -34.24 30.89
CA TYR A 372 19.63 -33.29 29.83
C TYR A 372 20.95 -33.70 29.15
N MET A 373 21.95 -34.10 29.93
CA MET A 373 23.23 -34.58 29.41
C MET A 373 23.07 -35.86 28.57
N ALA A 374 22.20 -36.78 28.98
CA ALA A 374 21.88 -37.98 28.21
C ALA A 374 21.24 -37.64 26.85
N THR A 375 20.35 -36.63 26.82
CA THR A 375 19.71 -36.18 25.58
C THR A 375 20.71 -35.50 24.63
N LEU A 376 21.60 -34.65 25.17
CA LEU A 376 22.67 -34.03 24.40
C LEU A 376 23.63 -35.09 23.84
N LYS A 377 24.01 -36.06 24.66
CA LYS A 377 24.85 -37.20 24.26
C LYS A 377 24.23 -38.00 23.11
N ASP A 378 22.96 -38.38 23.21
CA ASP A 378 22.24 -39.13 22.16
C ASP A 378 22.28 -38.39 20.81
N ARG A 379 22.11 -37.06 20.84
CA ARG A 379 22.16 -36.25 19.62
C ARG A 379 23.55 -36.10 19.03
N ILE A 380 24.58 -35.91 19.87
CA ILE A 380 25.97 -35.89 19.38
C ILE A 380 26.32 -37.25 18.74
N LEU A 381 25.89 -38.35 19.35
CA LEU A 381 26.10 -39.69 18.80
C LEU A 381 25.39 -39.91 17.46
N LYS A 382 24.20 -39.33 17.26
CA LYS A 382 23.49 -39.38 15.96
C LYS A 382 24.20 -38.65 14.84
N GLU A 383 25.01 -37.65 15.16
CA GLU A 383 25.80 -36.92 14.17
C GLU A 383 27.14 -37.60 13.86
N LEU A 384 27.53 -38.62 14.64
CA LEU A 384 28.80 -39.34 14.58
C LEU A 384 28.70 -40.58 13.70
N ASP A 385 29.02 -40.40 12.42
CA ASP A 385 29.20 -41.50 11.47
C ASP A 385 30.55 -42.22 11.70
N ASP A 386 30.66 -43.45 11.18
CA ASP A 386 31.92 -44.21 11.17
C ASP A 386 33.05 -43.40 10.51
N ASP A 387 34.25 -43.50 11.09
CA ASP A 387 35.46 -42.79 10.66
C ASP A 387 35.30 -41.25 10.56
N THR A 388 34.45 -40.64 11.39
CA THR A 388 34.23 -39.18 11.40
C THR A 388 34.73 -38.50 12.66
N ILE A 389 35.36 -37.33 12.52
CA ILE A 389 35.70 -36.39 13.60
C ILE A 389 34.73 -35.21 13.51
N ILE A 390 33.94 -35.01 14.57
CA ILE A 390 33.03 -33.88 14.66
C ILE A 390 33.67 -32.75 15.46
N SER A 391 33.61 -31.54 14.91
CA SER A 391 33.87 -30.28 15.64
C SER A 391 32.53 -29.59 15.91
N ILE A 392 32.20 -29.34 17.17
CA ILE A 392 30.99 -28.62 17.56
C ILE A 392 31.37 -27.15 17.75
N GLU A 393 30.81 -26.27 16.92
CA GLU A 393 31.08 -24.85 16.90
C GLU A 393 30.01 -24.09 17.72
N PHE A 394 30.44 -23.15 18.55
CA PHE A 394 29.58 -22.37 19.44
C PHE A 394 29.23 -21.00 18.86
#